data_AF-A0A2R6EF34-F1
#
_entry.id   AF-A0A2R6EF34-F1
#
_cell.length_a   1.000
_cell.length_b   1.000
_cell.length_c   1.000
_cell.angle_alpha   90.00
_cell.angle_beta   90.00
_cell.angle_gamma   90.00
#
_symmetry.space_group_name_H-M   'P 1'
#
loop_
_entity.id
_entity.type
_entity.pdbx_description
1 polymer ?
#
loop_
_entity_poly.entity_id
_entity_poly.type
_entity_poly.pdbx_seq_one_letter_code
_entity_poly.pdbx_strand_id
1 'polypeptide(L)'
;MTDRNVRVQRAAGRTVEDQEVEIVERKGLGHPDSICDGVAEAVSRALASEYIERYGTVLHYNTDETQLVAGESATAFGGGEVLKPIYLLIVGRATKEYEGETFPAETIALEAAREYLTENFPYLDVDSDIVVDVSLGEGSGDLQTVFGEEGAVPMANDTSYGVGHAPLTETEQVVYNVERRLNGEYAADNPVVGQDIKVMGKREGDRMDVTVAVGTVDRYVSGLDEYRETIEAVREYVHDVATDYTDRAVEVSVNTADNYDEGSIYLTTTGTSAEHGDDGSVGRGNRANGLITPNRPMSMEATSGKNPVNHIGKIYNLLSTEIAESVVDEVDGIRQLQIRLLSQIGRPIDEPHVADASVVTEEGVAVPEVEHEIEAAIDEELAAVTDVTQRVIDGELSTF
;
A
#
# COMPACT_ATOMS: atom_id res chain seq x y z
N MET A 1 18.53 -17.71 22.25
CA MET A 1 18.67 -17.44 20.81
C MET A 1 18.23 -18.69 20.10
N THR A 2 17.05 -18.63 19.50
CA THR A 2 16.60 -19.59 18.49
C THR A 2 17.57 -19.51 17.32
N ASP A 3 18.01 -20.64 16.75
CA ASP A 3 18.91 -20.63 15.58
C ASP A 3 18.07 -20.30 14.31
N ARG A 4 17.69 -19.04 14.12
CA ARG A 4 16.97 -18.58 12.91
C ARG A 4 17.91 -18.61 11.70
N ASN A 5 17.38 -18.96 10.53
CA ASN A 5 18.18 -19.05 9.30
C ASN A 5 18.37 -17.67 8.64
N VAL A 6 19.11 -16.79 9.30
CA VAL A 6 19.52 -15.50 8.76
C VAL A 6 20.74 -15.67 7.85
N ARG A 7 20.73 -15.01 6.69
CA ARG A 7 21.82 -15.03 5.71
C ARG A 7 22.11 -13.62 5.25
N VAL A 8 23.26 -13.08 5.67
CA VAL A 8 23.76 -11.81 5.17
C VAL A 8 24.69 -12.07 3.99
N GLN A 9 24.48 -11.35 2.90
CA GLN A 9 25.34 -11.42 1.73
C GLN A 9 25.50 -10.06 1.07
N ARG A 10 26.67 -9.86 0.47
CA ARG A 10 26.90 -8.69 -0.37
C ARG A 10 25.99 -8.74 -1.61
N ALA A 11 25.24 -7.67 -1.85
CA ALA A 11 24.45 -7.55 -3.07
C ALA A 11 25.36 -7.49 -4.31
N ALA A 12 24.88 -8.08 -5.41
CA ALA A 12 25.58 -8.05 -6.68
C ALA A 12 25.26 -6.75 -7.44
N GLY A 13 26.29 -5.97 -7.80
CA GLY A 13 26.14 -4.80 -8.66
C GLY A 13 26.15 -3.47 -7.91
N ARG A 14 25.54 -2.46 -8.53
CA ARG A 14 25.42 -1.09 -8.04
C ARG A 14 24.16 -0.94 -7.18
N THR A 15 24.16 0.00 -6.23
CA THR A 15 22.90 0.43 -5.56
C THR A 15 21.93 0.96 -6.61
N VAL A 16 20.63 0.99 -6.29
CA VAL A 16 19.61 1.57 -7.19
C VAL A 16 19.92 3.05 -7.47
N GLU A 17 20.35 3.78 -6.45
CA GLU A 17 20.78 5.18 -6.56
C GLU A 17 21.88 5.37 -7.62
N ASP A 18 22.83 4.44 -7.73
CA ASP A 18 23.94 4.48 -8.71
C ASP A 18 23.60 3.90 -10.09
N GLN A 19 22.36 3.44 -10.31
CA GLN A 19 21.90 3.02 -11.62
C GLN A 19 21.62 4.22 -12.51
N GLU A 20 21.86 4.06 -13.82
CA GLU A 20 21.64 5.11 -14.81
C GLU A 20 20.16 5.48 -14.92
N VAL A 21 19.27 4.48 -14.80
CA VAL A 21 17.83 4.64 -14.96
C VAL A 21 17.12 4.05 -13.75
N GLU A 22 16.21 4.81 -13.17
CA GLU A 22 15.32 4.38 -12.10
C GLU A 22 13.88 4.80 -12.39
N ILE A 23 12.93 3.91 -12.11
CA ILE A 23 11.51 4.15 -12.28
C ILE A 23 10.80 3.81 -10.98
N VAL A 24 9.93 4.69 -10.52
CA VAL A 24 9.12 4.51 -9.31
C VAL A 24 7.70 5.02 -9.55
N GLU A 25 6.70 4.22 -9.22
CA GLU A 25 5.29 4.62 -9.24
C GLU A 25 4.71 4.64 -7.83
N ARG A 26 3.75 5.52 -7.60
CA ARG A 26 2.80 5.43 -6.52
C ARG A 26 1.40 5.75 -7.02
N LYS A 27 0.46 4.87 -6.70
CA LYS A 27 -0.97 5.08 -6.89
C LYS A 27 -1.55 5.56 -5.56
N GLY A 28 -2.06 6.78 -5.56
CA GLY A 28 -2.55 7.46 -4.36
C GLY A 28 -3.91 6.96 -3.89
N LEU A 29 -4.40 7.58 -2.83
CA LEU A 29 -5.58 7.15 -2.07
C LEU A 29 -6.81 6.85 -2.95
N GLY A 30 -7.12 7.74 -3.89
CA GLY A 30 -8.30 7.64 -4.75
C GLY A 30 -8.11 6.91 -6.07
N HIS A 31 -6.92 6.37 -6.33
CA HIS A 31 -6.74 5.50 -7.49
C HIS A 31 -7.58 4.22 -7.29
N PRO A 32 -8.31 3.71 -8.30
CA PRO A 32 -9.21 2.55 -8.16
C PRO A 32 -8.59 1.31 -7.52
N ASP A 33 -7.35 0.95 -7.89
CA ASP A 33 -6.63 -0.16 -7.24
C ASP A 33 -6.39 0.10 -5.73
N SER A 34 -6.01 1.33 -5.35
CA SER A 34 -5.76 1.72 -3.95
C SER A 34 -7.06 1.79 -3.13
N ILE A 35 -8.19 2.14 -3.76
CA ILE A 35 -9.52 2.04 -3.14
C ILE A 35 -9.81 0.58 -2.77
N CYS A 36 -9.56 -0.36 -3.68
CA CYS A 36 -9.73 -1.79 -3.42
C CYS A 36 -8.84 -2.28 -2.29
N ASP A 37 -7.56 -1.90 -2.28
CA ASP A 37 -6.61 -2.25 -1.22
C ASP A 37 -7.06 -1.68 0.13
N GLY A 38 -7.42 -0.39 0.19
CA GLY A 38 -7.86 0.26 1.42
C GLY A 38 -9.16 -0.32 2.00
N VAL A 39 -10.17 -0.57 1.15
CA VAL A 39 -11.42 -1.21 1.59
C VAL A 39 -11.16 -2.64 2.07
N ALA A 40 -10.37 -3.43 1.33
CA ALA A 40 -10.05 -4.80 1.71
C ALA A 40 -9.37 -4.84 3.09
N GLU A 41 -8.45 -3.92 3.35
CA GLU A 41 -7.76 -3.82 4.63
C GLU A 41 -8.68 -3.35 5.76
N ALA A 42 -9.53 -2.34 5.52
CA ALA A 42 -10.51 -1.89 6.50
C ALA A 42 -11.46 -3.02 6.92
N VAL A 43 -11.92 -3.83 5.97
CA VAL A 43 -12.74 -5.02 6.22
C VAL A 43 -11.97 -6.06 7.03
N SER A 44 -10.71 -6.34 6.69
CA SER A 44 -9.86 -7.27 7.43
C SER A 44 -9.72 -6.85 8.90
N ARG A 45 -9.43 -5.56 9.15
CA ARG A 45 -9.30 -5.01 10.49
C ARG A 45 -10.61 -5.12 11.28
N ALA A 46 -11.73 -4.74 10.68
CA ALA A 46 -13.04 -4.83 11.32
C ALA A 46 -13.41 -6.27 11.69
N LEU A 47 -13.17 -7.23 10.79
CA LEU A 47 -13.40 -8.66 11.08
C LEU A 47 -12.50 -9.15 12.23
N ALA A 48 -11.21 -8.82 12.21
CA ALA A 48 -10.28 -9.21 13.26
C ALA A 48 -10.68 -8.65 14.63
N SER A 49 -11.00 -7.36 14.70
CA SER A 49 -11.44 -6.70 15.94
C SER A 49 -12.71 -7.35 16.50
N GLU A 50 -13.70 -7.61 15.65
CA GLU A 50 -14.96 -8.23 16.11
C GLU A 50 -14.75 -9.68 16.57
N TYR A 51 -13.87 -10.44 15.89
CA TYR A 51 -13.51 -11.79 16.35
C TYR A 51 -12.84 -11.76 17.73
N ILE A 52 -11.93 -10.82 17.98
CA ILE A 52 -11.31 -10.63 19.29
C ILE A 52 -12.35 -10.24 20.34
N GLU A 53 -13.24 -9.31 20.04
CA GLU A 53 -14.27 -8.85 20.98
C GLU A 53 -15.21 -9.98 21.39
N ARG A 54 -15.64 -10.82 20.44
CA ARG A 54 -16.61 -11.90 20.71
C ARG A 54 -15.98 -13.18 21.23
N TYR A 55 -14.82 -13.55 20.71
CA TYR A 55 -14.24 -14.89 20.89
C TYR A 55 -12.84 -14.87 21.51
N GLY A 56 -12.28 -13.68 21.80
CA GLY A 56 -10.95 -13.52 22.40
C GLY A 56 -9.78 -13.84 21.47
N THR A 57 -10.05 -14.15 20.20
CA THR A 57 -9.03 -14.50 19.21
C THR A 57 -9.50 -14.18 17.80
N VAL A 58 -8.56 -13.96 16.88
CA VAL A 58 -8.86 -13.76 15.47
C VAL A 58 -9.12 -15.12 14.81
N LEU A 59 -10.27 -15.26 14.13
CA LEU A 59 -10.61 -16.47 13.38
C LEU A 59 -10.12 -16.38 11.92
N HIS A 60 -10.16 -17.51 11.20
CA HIS A 60 -9.77 -17.57 9.79
C HIS A 60 -10.67 -16.67 8.92
N TYR A 61 -10.05 -15.80 8.13
CA TYR A 61 -10.66 -15.05 7.04
C TYR A 61 -9.58 -14.64 6.03
N ASN A 62 -9.96 -14.24 4.82
CA ASN A 62 -9.12 -13.49 3.86
C ASN A 62 -10.07 -12.73 2.92
N THR A 63 -9.92 -11.41 2.81
CA THR A 63 -10.78 -10.51 2.02
C THR A 63 -10.01 -9.76 0.94
N ASP A 64 -8.95 -10.38 0.44
CA ASP A 64 -7.93 -9.82 -0.45
C ASP A 64 -8.24 -9.95 -1.95
N GLU A 65 -9.50 -10.11 -2.32
CA GLU A 65 -9.93 -10.29 -3.72
C GLU A 65 -10.95 -9.24 -4.20
N THR A 66 -11.06 -8.09 -3.50
CA THR A 66 -12.00 -7.01 -3.85
C THR A 66 -11.79 -6.47 -5.27
N GLN A 67 -12.90 -6.26 -5.98
CA GLN A 67 -12.96 -5.74 -7.35
C GLN A 67 -13.83 -4.49 -7.42
N LEU A 68 -13.37 -3.48 -8.14
CA LEU A 68 -14.10 -2.25 -8.43
C LEU A 68 -14.34 -2.17 -9.93
N VAL A 69 -15.60 -1.96 -10.30
CA VAL A 69 -16.04 -1.70 -11.66
C VAL A 69 -16.47 -0.25 -11.78
N ALA A 70 -15.94 0.43 -12.78
CA ALA A 70 -16.15 1.85 -12.96
C ALA A 70 -17.62 2.23 -13.19
N GLY A 71 -17.96 3.41 -12.69
CA GLY A 71 -19.21 4.11 -12.93
C GLY A 71 -19.24 4.80 -14.29
N GLU A 72 -20.14 5.78 -14.40
CA GLU A 72 -20.16 6.79 -15.46
C GLU A 72 -20.58 8.12 -14.84
N SER A 73 -19.87 9.20 -15.17
CA SER A 73 -20.18 10.56 -14.71
C SER A 73 -20.34 11.52 -15.88
N ALA A 74 -21.16 12.54 -15.70
CA ALA A 74 -21.21 13.74 -16.55
C ALA A 74 -20.60 14.90 -15.77
N THR A 75 -19.28 15.05 -15.88
CA THR A 75 -18.55 16.12 -15.22
C THR A 75 -18.87 17.47 -15.87
N ALA A 76 -18.92 18.52 -15.06
CA ALA A 76 -19.16 19.87 -15.54
C ALA A 76 -18.54 20.91 -14.61
N PHE A 77 -18.05 22.00 -15.18
CA PHE A 77 -17.58 23.14 -14.38
C PHE A 77 -18.68 23.65 -13.44
N GLY A 78 -18.35 23.77 -12.16
CA GLY A 78 -19.28 24.16 -11.10
C GLY A 78 -20.15 23.03 -10.55
N GLY A 79 -19.95 21.80 -11.01
CA GLY A 79 -20.59 20.59 -10.49
C GLY A 79 -21.25 19.75 -11.58
N GLY A 80 -20.86 18.48 -11.67
CA GLY A 80 -21.44 17.45 -12.51
C GLY A 80 -22.35 16.51 -11.73
N GLU A 81 -22.62 15.35 -12.33
CA GLU A 81 -23.41 14.29 -11.70
C GLU A 81 -22.86 12.89 -12.04
N VAL A 82 -23.00 11.94 -11.13
CA VAL A 82 -22.77 10.52 -11.40
C VAL A 82 -24.01 9.95 -12.08
N LEU A 83 -23.84 9.42 -13.29
CA LEU A 83 -24.91 8.85 -14.12
C LEU A 83 -25.11 7.36 -13.85
N LYS A 84 -24.02 6.65 -13.57
CA LYS A 84 -24.00 5.24 -13.20
C LYS A 84 -23.06 5.08 -12.00
N PRO A 85 -23.53 4.49 -10.89
CA PRO A 85 -22.68 4.33 -9.73
C PRO A 85 -21.51 3.38 -10.02
N ILE A 86 -20.41 3.60 -9.30
CA ILE A 86 -19.33 2.64 -9.15
C ILE A 86 -19.91 1.35 -8.56
N TYR A 87 -19.39 0.18 -8.95
CA TYR A 87 -19.76 -1.09 -8.32
C TYR A 87 -18.54 -1.73 -7.67
N LEU A 88 -18.58 -1.90 -6.35
CA LEU A 88 -17.51 -2.50 -5.57
C LEU A 88 -17.98 -3.84 -5.01
N LEU A 89 -17.27 -4.91 -5.37
CA LEU A 89 -17.54 -6.26 -4.91
C LEU A 89 -16.40 -6.75 -4.02
N ILE A 90 -16.70 -6.93 -2.74
CA ILE A 90 -15.79 -7.51 -1.76
C ILE A 90 -16.03 -9.03 -1.75
N VAL A 91 -15.00 -9.79 -2.12
CA VAL A 91 -15.03 -11.26 -2.06
C VAL A 91 -13.89 -11.80 -1.22
N GLY A 92 -14.03 -13.05 -0.80
CA GLY A 92 -13.05 -13.71 0.03
C GLY A 92 -13.66 -14.84 0.86
N ARG A 93 -13.09 -15.07 2.03
CA ARG A 93 -13.54 -16.06 3.00
C ARG A 93 -13.61 -15.46 4.39
N ALA A 94 -14.58 -15.88 5.20
CA ALA A 94 -14.65 -15.56 6.62
C ALA A 94 -15.29 -16.71 7.41
N THR A 95 -14.92 -16.83 8.68
CA THR A 95 -15.58 -17.78 9.60
C THR A 95 -16.95 -17.20 10.01
N LYS A 96 -18.04 -17.91 9.69
CA LYS A 96 -19.42 -17.45 9.94
C LYS A 96 -20.14 -18.20 11.07
N GLU A 97 -19.56 -19.28 11.54
CA GLU A 97 -20.04 -20.02 12.70
C GLU A 97 -18.84 -20.42 13.56
N TYR A 98 -18.93 -20.15 14.87
CA TYR A 98 -17.91 -20.52 15.83
C TYR A 98 -18.58 -20.81 17.18
N GLU A 99 -18.23 -21.93 17.81
CA GLU A 99 -18.82 -22.38 19.09
C GLU A 99 -20.36 -22.42 19.13
N GLY A 100 -21.01 -22.62 17.98
CA GLY A 100 -22.47 -22.66 17.85
C GLY A 100 -23.14 -21.29 17.75
N GLU A 101 -22.36 -20.22 17.64
CA GLU A 101 -22.82 -18.86 17.38
C GLU A 101 -22.62 -18.47 15.93
N THR A 102 -23.61 -17.76 15.36
CA THR A 102 -23.50 -17.20 14.00
C THR A 102 -22.82 -15.83 14.05
N PHE A 103 -21.83 -15.65 13.20
CA PHE A 103 -21.05 -14.43 13.05
C PHE A 103 -21.47 -13.67 11.78
N PRO A 104 -21.86 -12.37 11.88
CA PRO A 104 -22.42 -11.61 10.76
C PRO A 104 -21.32 -11.00 9.87
N ALA A 105 -20.46 -11.85 9.28
CA ALA A 105 -19.28 -11.41 8.53
C ALA A 105 -19.61 -10.40 7.41
N GLU A 106 -20.65 -10.66 6.62
CA GLU A 106 -21.03 -9.78 5.51
C GLU A 106 -21.55 -8.43 5.99
N THR A 107 -22.26 -8.38 7.13
CA THR A 107 -22.74 -7.10 7.69
C THR A 107 -21.56 -6.25 8.15
N ILE A 108 -20.61 -6.85 8.88
CA ILE A 108 -19.40 -6.16 9.37
C ILE A 108 -18.56 -5.67 8.19
N ALA A 109 -18.36 -6.50 7.16
CA ALA A 109 -17.61 -6.13 5.97
C ALA A 109 -18.29 -4.97 5.20
N LEU A 110 -19.62 -5.01 5.06
CA LEU A 110 -20.36 -3.93 4.41
C LEU A 110 -20.26 -2.62 5.20
N GLU A 111 -20.39 -2.66 6.53
CA GLU A 111 -20.28 -1.49 7.39
C GLU A 111 -18.86 -0.89 7.32
N ALA A 112 -17.82 -1.70 7.48
CA ALA A 112 -16.42 -1.26 7.42
C ALA A 112 -16.04 -0.66 6.07
N ALA A 113 -16.52 -1.25 4.96
CA ALA A 113 -16.28 -0.72 3.63
C ALA A 113 -16.94 0.65 3.44
N ARG A 114 -18.19 0.82 3.90
CA ARG A 114 -18.90 2.10 3.81
C ARG A 114 -18.27 3.16 4.69
N GLU A 115 -17.82 2.80 5.88
CA GLU A 115 -17.11 3.69 6.80
C GLU A 115 -15.80 4.17 6.17
N TYR A 116 -14.96 3.25 5.68
CA TYR A 116 -13.72 3.59 4.97
C TYR A 116 -13.97 4.57 3.81
N LEU A 117 -14.98 4.30 2.97
CA LEU A 117 -15.31 5.17 1.85
C LEU A 117 -15.77 6.56 2.32
N THR A 118 -16.61 6.61 3.36
CA THR A 118 -17.13 7.87 3.91
C THR A 118 -16.03 8.73 4.53
N GLU A 119 -15.07 8.10 5.21
CA GLU A 119 -13.96 8.80 5.87
C GLU A 119 -12.93 9.34 4.88
N ASN A 120 -12.66 8.60 3.79
CA ASN A 120 -11.55 8.91 2.88
C ASN A 120 -11.98 9.67 1.61
N PHE A 121 -13.26 9.62 1.22
CA PHE A 121 -13.76 10.19 -0.02
C PHE A 121 -14.87 11.23 0.23
N PRO A 122 -14.52 12.46 0.66
CA PRO A 122 -15.49 13.50 1.02
C PRO A 122 -16.40 13.97 -0.13
N TYR A 123 -16.06 13.64 -1.37
CA TYR A 123 -16.82 14.05 -2.56
C TYR A 123 -17.66 12.92 -3.17
N LEU A 124 -17.49 11.68 -2.69
CA LEU A 124 -18.24 10.50 -3.09
C LEU A 124 -19.41 10.27 -2.12
N ASP A 125 -20.65 10.28 -2.63
CA ASP A 125 -21.81 9.88 -1.83
C ASP A 125 -21.94 8.35 -1.81
N VAL A 126 -21.59 7.74 -0.66
CA VAL A 126 -21.65 6.28 -0.47
C VAL A 126 -23.06 5.70 -0.64
N ASP A 127 -24.11 6.51 -0.50
CA ASP A 127 -25.49 6.05 -0.66
C ASP A 127 -25.96 6.00 -2.12
N SER A 128 -25.36 6.81 -3.00
CA SER A 128 -25.87 7.02 -4.37
C SER A 128 -24.83 6.84 -5.48
N ASP A 129 -23.56 7.17 -5.24
CA ASP A 129 -22.49 7.15 -6.24
C ASP A 129 -21.78 5.80 -6.33
N ILE A 130 -21.98 4.91 -5.35
CA ILE A 130 -21.35 3.58 -5.31
C ILE A 130 -22.30 2.52 -4.75
N VAL A 131 -22.29 1.35 -5.37
CA VAL A 131 -22.94 0.14 -4.88
C VAL A 131 -21.86 -0.76 -4.28
N VAL A 132 -21.94 -0.97 -2.97
CA VAL A 132 -21.05 -1.89 -2.24
C VAL A 132 -21.77 -3.22 -2.04
N ASP A 133 -21.19 -4.29 -2.56
CA ASP A 133 -21.67 -5.66 -2.47
C ASP A 133 -20.62 -6.56 -1.80
N VAL A 134 -21.09 -7.54 -1.04
CA VAL A 134 -20.23 -8.42 -0.24
C VAL A 134 -20.62 -9.87 -0.47
N SER A 135 -19.65 -10.68 -0.93
CA SER A 135 -19.82 -12.10 -1.17
C SER A 135 -18.68 -12.91 -0.56
N LEU A 136 -18.78 -13.17 0.75
CA LEU A 136 -17.79 -13.96 1.48
C LEU A 136 -18.18 -15.44 1.47
N GLY A 137 -17.26 -16.31 1.08
CA GLY A 137 -17.39 -17.75 1.28
C GLY A 137 -17.06 -18.18 2.71
N GLU A 138 -17.37 -19.42 3.07
CA GLU A 138 -16.83 -20.01 4.29
C GLU A 138 -15.41 -20.54 4.06
N GLY A 139 -14.54 -20.37 5.06
CA GLY A 139 -13.24 -21.05 5.11
C GLY A 139 -13.39 -22.57 5.06
N SER A 140 -12.46 -23.28 4.42
CA SER A 140 -12.41 -24.74 4.54
C SER A 140 -12.08 -25.09 6.00
N GLY A 141 -12.91 -25.92 6.64
CA GLY A 141 -12.77 -26.29 8.06
C GLY A 141 -11.39 -26.84 8.46
N ASP A 142 -10.61 -27.34 7.49
CA ASP A 142 -9.23 -27.80 7.70
C ASP A 142 -8.24 -26.69 8.14
N LEU A 143 -8.59 -25.41 7.95
CA LEU A 143 -7.77 -24.25 8.37
C LEU A 143 -8.18 -23.66 9.73
N GLN A 144 -9.29 -24.11 10.33
CA GLN A 144 -9.71 -23.66 11.66
C GLN A 144 -8.74 -24.11 12.76
N THR A 145 -7.99 -25.19 12.52
CA THR A 145 -7.03 -25.82 13.45
C THR A 145 -5.58 -25.33 13.30
N VAL A 146 -5.32 -24.31 12.47
CA VAL A 146 -3.96 -23.75 12.28
C VAL A 146 -3.64 -22.64 13.30
N PHE A 147 -4.64 -22.19 14.07
CA PHE A 147 -4.42 -21.31 15.22
C PHE A 147 -3.97 -22.17 16.40
N GLY A 148 -2.69 -22.04 16.77
CA GLY A 148 -2.06 -22.81 17.85
C GLY A 148 -2.62 -22.46 19.24
N GLU A 149 -2.02 -23.04 20.28
CA GLU A 149 -2.33 -22.71 21.67
C GLU A 149 -2.08 -21.21 21.97
N GLU A 150 -2.86 -20.62 22.87
CA GLU A 150 -2.66 -19.23 23.34
C GLU A 150 -1.20 -18.99 23.74
N GLY A 151 -0.57 -17.98 23.13
CA GLY A 151 0.82 -17.59 23.39
C GLY A 151 1.89 -18.35 22.59
N ALA A 152 1.50 -19.30 21.72
CA ALA A 152 2.42 -19.90 20.76
C ALA A 152 2.53 -19.03 19.49
N VAL A 153 3.73 -18.98 18.89
CA VAL A 153 3.92 -18.33 17.59
C VAL A 153 3.07 -19.05 16.53
N PRO A 154 2.25 -18.33 15.74
CA PRO A 154 1.42 -18.94 14.71
C PRO A 154 2.23 -19.73 13.69
N MET A 155 1.62 -20.76 13.11
CA MET A 155 2.20 -21.50 12.00
C MET A 155 1.84 -20.82 10.67
N ALA A 156 2.80 -20.70 9.77
CA ALA A 156 2.63 -20.19 8.42
C ALA A 156 1.49 -20.92 7.69
N ASN A 157 0.52 -20.17 7.19
CA ASN A 157 -0.62 -20.70 6.43
C ASN A 157 -0.24 -21.18 5.01
N ASP A 158 0.86 -20.67 4.47
CA ASP A 158 1.33 -20.92 3.10
C ASP A 158 2.86 -20.87 3.01
N THR A 159 3.39 -21.32 1.88
CA THR A 159 4.78 -21.15 1.45
C THR A 159 4.87 -19.95 0.51
N SER A 160 5.02 -18.76 1.09
CA SER A 160 5.07 -17.47 0.40
C SER A 160 6.31 -16.69 0.83
N TYR A 161 6.49 -15.50 0.27
CA TYR A 161 7.63 -14.65 0.57
C TYR A 161 7.25 -13.17 0.66
N GLY A 162 7.95 -12.45 1.53
CA GLY A 162 7.90 -11.01 1.64
C GLY A 162 9.22 -10.37 1.24
N VAL A 163 9.14 -9.16 0.68
CA VAL A 163 10.31 -8.39 0.27
C VAL A 163 10.18 -6.95 0.74
N GLY A 164 11.23 -6.45 1.38
CA GLY A 164 11.35 -5.07 1.84
C GLY A 164 12.76 -4.54 1.60
N HIS A 165 12.92 -3.23 1.65
CA HIS A 165 14.21 -2.58 1.47
C HIS A 165 14.25 -1.23 2.15
N ALA A 166 15.46 -0.81 2.50
CA ALA A 166 15.76 0.51 3.05
C ALA A 166 17.23 0.88 2.73
N PRO A 167 17.59 2.17 2.79
CA PRO A 167 16.67 3.29 2.74
C PRO A 167 15.98 3.37 1.36
N LEU A 168 14.93 4.19 1.29
CA LEU A 168 14.38 4.63 0.00
C LEU A 168 15.42 5.47 -0.75
N THR A 169 15.52 5.29 -2.06
CA THR A 169 16.30 6.18 -2.95
C THR A 169 15.73 7.60 -2.95
N GLU A 170 16.46 8.55 -3.50
CA GLU A 170 15.93 9.91 -3.68
C GLU A 170 14.67 9.90 -4.55
N THR A 171 14.64 9.11 -5.64
CA THR A 171 13.45 8.98 -6.51
C THR A 171 12.27 8.36 -5.77
N GLU A 172 12.52 7.31 -4.96
CA GLU A 172 11.50 6.66 -4.13
C GLU A 172 10.92 7.66 -3.11
N GLN A 173 11.77 8.45 -2.45
CA GLN A 173 11.35 9.49 -1.52
C GLN A 173 10.53 10.60 -2.20
N VAL A 174 10.97 11.10 -3.37
CA VAL A 174 10.21 12.11 -4.12
C VAL A 174 8.82 11.59 -4.47
N VAL A 175 8.72 10.41 -5.08
CA VAL A 175 7.44 9.85 -5.52
C VAL A 175 6.51 9.57 -4.33
N TYR A 176 7.04 9.01 -3.25
CA TYR A 176 6.28 8.74 -2.02
C TYR A 176 5.71 10.02 -1.41
N ASN A 177 6.56 11.04 -1.21
CA ASN A 177 6.17 12.26 -0.50
C ASN A 177 5.33 13.20 -1.36
N VAL A 178 5.53 13.26 -2.68
CA VAL A 178 4.67 14.04 -3.58
C VAL A 178 3.22 13.58 -3.47
N GLU A 179 2.95 12.28 -3.56
CA GLU A 179 1.58 11.76 -3.44
C GLU A 179 0.99 12.07 -2.06
N ARG A 180 1.72 11.75 -0.98
CA ARG A 180 1.23 11.92 0.38
C ARG A 180 0.95 13.37 0.75
N ARG A 181 1.81 14.29 0.31
CA ARG A 181 1.65 15.72 0.62
C ARG A 181 0.55 16.35 -0.24
N LEU A 182 0.39 15.91 -1.50
CA LEU A 182 -0.76 16.31 -2.31
C LEU A 182 -2.10 15.86 -1.71
N ASN A 183 -2.21 14.59 -1.31
CA ASN A 183 -3.42 14.04 -0.69
C ASN A 183 -3.63 14.47 0.78
N GLY A 184 -2.61 15.04 1.41
CA GLY A 184 -2.62 15.48 2.81
C GLY A 184 -2.62 16.99 2.95
N GLU A 185 -1.45 17.57 3.20
CA GLU A 185 -1.29 18.99 3.51
C GLU A 185 -1.83 19.92 2.42
N TYR A 186 -1.62 19.58 1.14
CA TYR A 186 -2.05 20.42 0.03
C TYR A 186 -3.56 20.38 -0.14
N ALA A 187 -4.16 19.20 -0.17
CA ALA A 187 -5.61 19.01 -0.29
C ALA A 187 -6.40 19.65 0.87
N ALA A 188 -5.82 19.73 2.07
CA ALA A 188 -6.45 20.39 3.22
C ALA A 188 -6.77 21.88 2.96
N ASP A 189 -5.90 22.59 2.22
CA ASP A 189 -6.08 23.98 1.84
C ASP A 189 -6.63 24.14 0.40
N ASN A 190 -6.58 23.09 -0.42
CA ASN A 190 -6.96 23.09 -1.83
C ASN A 190 -7.95 21.95 -2.15
N PRO A 191 -9.23 22.07 -1.74
CA PRO A 191 -10.24 21.03 -1.96
C PRO A 191 -10.57 20.77 -3.44
N VAL A 192 -10.02 21.57 -4.36
CA VAL A 192 -10.08 21.35 -5.80
C VAL A 192 -9.28 20.12 -6.23
N VAL A 193 -8.28 19.69 -5.47
CA VAL A 193 -7.53 18.45 -5.75
C VAL A 193 -8.29 17.25 -5.17
N GLY A 194 -8.66 16.33 -6.04
CA GLY A 194 -9.29 15.06 -5.69
C GLY A 194 -8.28 14.04 -5.15
N GLN A 195 -8.80 12.96 -4.58
CA GLN A 195 -7.98 11.93 -3.93
C GLN A 195 -7.21 11.03 -4.90
N ASP A 196 -7.66 10.96 -6.16
CA ASP A 196 -7.00 10.17 -7.20
C ASP A 196 -5.81 10.92 -7.80
N ILE A 197 -4.66 10.57 -7.23
CA ILE A 197 -3.36 11.11 -7.57
C ILE A 197 -2.45 9.93 -7.88
N LYS A 198 -1.86 9.91 -9.08
CA LYS A 198 -0.84 8.94 -9.46
C LYS A 198 0.46 9.67 -9.77
N VAL A 199 1.54 9.25 -9.13
CA VAL A 199 2.86 9.84 -9.29
C VAL A 199 3.79 8.83 -9.92
N MET A 200 4.45 9.24 -11.00
CA MET A 200 5.48 8.47 -11.70
C MET A 200 6.77 9.27 -11.69
N GLY A 201 7.79 8.75 -11.03
CA GLY A 201 9.15 9.25 -11.09
C GLY A 201 9.98 8.42 -12.06
N LYS A 202 10.72 9.10 -12.94
CA LYS A 202 11.72 8.49 -13.80
C LYS A 202 13.00 9.31 -13.70
N ARG A 203 14.08 8.69 -13.21
CA ARG A 203 15.41 9.28 -13.15
C ARG A 203 16.29 8.71 -14.26
N GLU A 204 16.97 9.59 -14.99
CA GLU A 204 18.01 9.26 -15.98
C GLU A 204 19.26 10.09 -15.66
N GLY A 205 20.26 9.45 -15.06
CA GLY A 205 21.44 10.13 -14.51
C GLY A 205 21.06 11.16 -13.44
N ASP A 206 21.46 12.42 -13.66
CA ASP A 206 21.21 13.55 -12.75
C ASP A 206 19.90 14.30 -13.06
N ARG A 207 19.04 13.76 -13.93
CA ARG A 207 17.74 14.34 -14.25
C ARG A 207 16.61 13.44 -13.78
N MET A 208 15.61 14.03 -13.13
CA MET A 208 14.39 13.36 -12.68
C MET A 208 13.17 13.99 -13.36
N ASP A 209 12.40 13.20 -14.09
CA ASP A 209 11.10 13.62 -14.60
C ASP A 209 10.02 13.05 -13.65
N VAL A 210 9.21 13.93 -13.07
CA VAL A 210 8.09 13.59 -12.19
C VAL A 210 6.79 13.89 -12.93
N THR A 211 6.03 12.84 -13.24
CA THR A 211 4.70 12.95 -13.88
C THR A 211 3.62 12.71 -12.85
N VAL A 212 2.69 13.66 -12.70
CA VAL A 212 1.55 13.56 -11.79
C VAL A 212 0.26 13.55 -12.61
N ALA A 213 -0.57 12.53 -12.41
CA ALA A 213 -1.96 12.55 -12.83
C ALA A 213 -2.82 12.85 -11.60
N VAL A 214 -3.61 13.91 -11.63
CA VAL A 214 -4.42 14.39 -10.51
C VAL A 214 -5.81 14.80 -11.01
N GLY A 215 -6.84 14.17 -10.46
CA GLY A 215 -8.22 14.57 -10.72
C GLY A 215 -8.54 15.89 -10.03
N THR A 216 -9.19 16.83 -10.74
CA THR A 216 -9.72 18.04 -10.11
C THR A 216 -11.22 17.93 -9.87
N VAL A 217 -11.69 18.29 -8.68
CA VAL A 217 -13.10 18.17 -8.29
C VAL A 217 -13.91 19.32 -8.89
N ASP A 218 -14.89 18.97 -9.70
CA ASP A 218 -15.54 19.86 -10.66
C ASP A 218 -16.36 21.00 -10.05
N ARG A 219 -16.95 20.76 -8.87
CA ARG A 219 -17.69 21.75 -8.09
C ARG A 219 -16.84 22.95 -7.65
N TYR A 220 -15.51 22.80 -7.64
CA TYR A 220 -14.56 23.85 -7.30
C TYR A 220 -13.92 24.52 -8.52
N VAL A 221 -14.27 24.11 -9.74
CA VAL A 221 -13.68 24.65 -10.98
C VAL A 221 -14.77 25.29 -11.82
N SER A 222 -14.72 26.62 -11.99
CA SER A 222 -15.73 27.39 -12.73
C SER A 222 -15.50 27.44 -14.25
N GLY A 223 -14.32 27.04 -14.71
CA GLY A 223 -13.98 27.03 -16.13
C GLY A 223 -12.54 26.58 -16.40
N LEU A 224 -12.20 26.52 -17.68
CA LEU A 224 -10.89 26.03 -18.14
C LEU A 224 -9.69 26.86 -17.67
N ASP A 225 -9.87 28.17 -17.48
CA ASP A 225 -8.79 29.03 -16.98
C ASP A 225 -8.44 28.70 -15.52
N GLU A 226 -9.45 28.51 -14.65
CA GLU A 226 -9.24 28.10 -13.26
C GLU A 226 -8.69 26.67 -13.16
N TYR A 227 -9.10 25.78 -14.06
CA TYR A 227 -8.50 24.45 -14.19
C TYR A 227 -6.99 24.55 -14.47
N ARG A 228 -6.59 25.37 -15.46
CA ARG A 228 -5.16 25.56 -15.80
C ARG A 228 -4.38 26.17 -14.65
N GLU A 229 -4.95 27.15 -13.96
CA GLU A 229 -4.33 27.74 -12.76
C GLU A 229 -4.13 26.68 -11.66
N THR A 230 -5.11 25.80 -11.47
CA THR A 230 -4.99 24.66 -10.54
C THR A 230 -3.85 23.72 -10.92
N ILE A 231 -3.74 23.36 -12.21
CA ILE A 231 -2.68 22.46 -12.70
C ILE A 231 -1.29 23.09 -12.55
N GLU A 232 -1.13 24.40 -12.81
CA GLU A 232 0.16 25.07 -12.59
C GLU A 232 0.51 25.17 -11.11
N ALA A 233 -0.46 25.47 -10.24
CA ALA A 233 -0.23 25.48 -8.78
C ALA A 233 0.22 24.12 -8.26
N VAL A 234 -0.41 23.03 -8.73
CA VAL A 234 0.03 21.66 -8.42
C VAL A 234 1.45 21.41 -8.95
N ARG A 235 1.75 21.85 -10.18
CA ARG A 235 3.07 21.68 -10.78
C ARG A 235 4.18 22.38 -9.96
N GLU A 236 3.95 23.62 -9.56
CA GLU A 236 4.87 24.40 -8.71
C GLU A 236 5.06 23.70 -7.35
N TYR A 237 3.96 23.29 -6.71
CA TYR A 237 4.02 22.61 -5.43
C TYR A 237 4.77 21.27 -5.48
N VAL A 238 4.51 20.45 -6.51
CA VAL A 238 5.21 19.17 -6.73
C VAL A 238 6.70 19.39 -6.95
N HIS A 239 7.07 20.45 -7.69
CA HIS A 239 8.47 20.80 -7.90
C HIS A 239 9.14 21.15 -6.56
N ASP A 240 8.51 21.99 -5.74
CA ASP A 240 9.04 22.37 -4.42
C ASP A 240 9.22 21.15 -3.52
N VAL A 241 8.20 20.27 -3.42
CA VAL A 241 8.30 19.01 -2.66
C VAL A 241 9.42 18.13 -3.19
N ALA A 242 9.58 17.98 -4.51
CA ALA A 242 10.64 17.15 -5.08
C ALA A 242 12.03 17.68 -4.69
N THR A 243 12.23 19.00 -4.71
CA THR A 243 13.51 19.63 -4.34
C THR A 243 13.85 19.55 -2.86
N ASP A 244 12.91 19.18 -1.98
CA ASP A 244 13.20 18.86 -0.57
C ASP A 244 14.00 17.55 -0.43
N TYR A 245 13.94 16.65 -1.42
CA TYR A 245 14.51 15.30 -1.36
C TYR A 245 15.64 15.04 -2.37
N THR A 246 15.86 15.93 -3.34
CA THR A 246 16.92 15.76 -4.33
C THR A 246 17.51 17.09 -4.82
N ASP A 247 18.84 17.09 -5.00
CA ASP A 247 19.57 18.17 -5.68
C ASP A 247 19.63 18.00 -7.21
N ARG A 248 19.03 16.93 -7.75
CA ARG A 248 19.01 16.63 -9.20
C ARG A 248 18.12 17.62 -9.94
N ALA A 249 18.32 17.71 -11.27
CA ALA A 249 17.45 18.52 -12.10
C ALA A 249 16.07 17.86 -12.21
N VAL A 250 15.05 18.47 -11.61
CA VAL A 250 13.66 17.99 -11.64
C VAL A 250 12.86 18.69 -12.73
N GLU A 251 12.14 17.92 -13.55
CA GLU A 251 11.10 18.42 -14.45
C GLU A 251 9.75 17.82 -14.04
N VAL A 252 8.75 18.68 -13.83
CA VAL A 252 7.42 18.25 -13.41
C VAL A 252 6.42 18.41 -14.55
N SER A 253 5.67 17.34 -14.82
CA SER A 253 4.55 17.33 -15.76
C SER A 253 3.28 16.91 -15.04
N VAL A 254 2.19 17.65 -15.24
CA VAL A 254 0.89 17.37 -14.59
C VAL A 254 -0.17 17.16 -15.67
N ASN A 255 -0.99 16.12 -15.53
CA ASN A 255 -2.10 15.78 -16.42
C ASN A 255 -1.73 15.83 -17.91
N THR A 256 -0.66 15.11 -18.29
CA THR A 256 -0.10 15.13 -19.65
C THR A 256 -1.04 14.64 -20.75
N ALA A 257 -2.19 14.06 -20.39
CA ALA A 257 -3.23 13.63 -21.32
C ALA A 257 -4.22 14.75 -21.67
N ASP A 258 -4.17 15.89 -20.99
CA ASP A 258 -5.07 17.00 -21.25
C ASP A 258 -4.91 17.55 -22.67
N ASN A 259 -6.04 17.83 -23.29
CA ASN A 259 -6.14 18.60 -24.53
C ASN A 259 -7.16 19.73 -24.34
N TYR A 260 -6.64 20.92 -24.06
CA TYR A 260 -7.46 22.10 -23.79
C TYR A 260 -8.26 22.62 -24.99
N ASP A 261 -7.80 22.36 -26.22
CA ASP A 261 -8.51 22.78 -27.43
C ASP A 261 -9.76 21.92 -27.66
N GLU A 262 -9.70 20.65 -27.26
CA GLU A 262 -10.80 19.69 -27.34
C GLU A 262 -11.64 19.65 -26.05
N GLY A 263 -11.22 20.34 -24.99
CA GLY A 263 -11.86 20.31 -23.68
C GLY A 263 -11.71 18.97 -22.95
N SER A 264 -10.76 18.13 -23.38
CA SER A 264 -10.43 16.87 -22.70
C SER A 264 -9.49 17.20 -21.54
N ILE A 265 -10.01 17.21 -20.33
CA ILE A 265 -9.29 17.55 -19.11
C ILE A 265 -9.61 16.55 -18.01
N TYR A 266 -8.69 16.37 -17.05
CA TYR A 266 -8.91 15.46 -15.93
C TYR A 266 -9.78 16.08 -14.82
N LEU A 267 -11.08 16.21 -15.11
CA LEU A 267 -12.11 16.73 -14.21
C LEU A 267 -12.93 15.56 -13.64
N THR A 268 -13.29 15.59 -12.35
CA THR A 268 -14.06 14.53 -11.66
C THR A 268 -15.15 15.13 -10.76
N THR A 269 -16.27 14.43 -10.57
CA THR A 269 -17.37 14.81 -9.65
C THR A 269 -17.07 14.40 -8.20
N THR A 270 -16.44 13.23 -8.04
CA THR A 270 -16.23 12.48 -6.79
C THR A 270 -14.77 12.47 -6.32
N GLY A 271 -13.86 13.05 -7.09
CA GLY A 271 -12.42 13.06 -6.76
C GLY A 271 -11.65 11.79 -7.14
N THR A 272 -12.30 10.82 -7.81
CA THR A 272 -11.67 9.58 -8.30
C THR A 272 -12.01 9.26 -9.75
N SER A 273 -11.10 8.68 -10.54
CA SER A 273 -11.38 8.21 -11.89
C SER A 273 -12.30 6.99 -11.94
N ALA A 274 -12.53 6.32 -10.80
CA ALA A 274 -13.50 5.24 -10.68
C ALA A 274 -14.90 5.63 -11.19
N GLU A 275 -15.25 6.92 -11.12
CA GLU A 275 -16.53 7.42 -11.63
C GLU A 275 -16.63 7.39 -13.16
N HIS A 276 -15.52 7.29 -13.90
CA HIS A 276 -15.48 7.49 -15.35
C HIS A 276 -14.52 6.53 -16.08
N GLY A 277 -14.66 5.24 -15.82
CA GLY A 277 -14.14 4.18 -16.70
C GLY A 277 -12.90 3.41 -16.24
N ASP A 278 -12.28 3.76 -15.10
CA ASP A 278 -11.16 2.99 -14.56
C ASP A 278 -11.62 1.97 -13.50
N ASP A 279 -11.33 0.69 -13.76
CA ASP A 279 -11.57 -0.41 -12.83
C ASP A 279 -10.40 -0.54 -11.84
N GLY A 280 -10.64 -1.22 -10.71
CA GLY A 280 -9.64 -1.43 -9.66
C GLY A 280 -9.68 -2.84 -9.08
N SER A 281 -8.56 -3.33 -8.56
CA SER A 281 -8.52 -4.61 -7.83
C SER A 281 -7.40 -4.69 -6.81
N VAL A 282 -7.63 -5.44 -5.74
CA VAL A 282 -6.64 -5.66 -4.66
C VAL A 282 -5.33 -6.19 -5.24
N GLY A 283 -4.20 -5.68 -4.72
CA GLY A 283 -2.87 -6.16 -5.07
C GLY A 283 -2.35 -5.70 -6.44
N ARG A 284 -3.09 -4.85 -7.16
CA ARG A 284 -2.65 -4.24 -8.44
C ARG A 284 -2.04 -2.86 -8.28
N GLY A 285 -2.06 -2.35 -7.05
CA GLY A 285 -1.44 -1.09 -6.67
C GLY A 285 -0.01 -1.24 -6.14
N ASN A 286 0.29 -0.40 -5.17
CA ASN A 286 1.58 -0.31 -4.50
C ASN A 286 1.95 -1.62 -3.77
N ARG A 287 3.22 -1.76 -3.40
CA ARG A 287 3.68 -2.82 -2.47
C ARG A 287 3.54 -2.33 -1.03
N ALA A 288 3.87 -3.19 -0.05
CA ALA A 288 3.75 -2.88 1.38
C ALA A 288 4.47 -1.61 1.84
N ASN A 289 5.55 -1.21 1.16
CA ASN A 289 6.28 0.02 1.43
C ASN A 289 5.65 1.28 0.80
N GLY A 290 4.52 1.13 0.11
CA GLY A 290 3.82 2.24 -0.53
C GLY A 290 4.24 2.55 -1.96
N LEU A 291 5.11 1.76 -2.60
CA LEU A 291 5.65 2.07 -3.92
C LEU A 291 5.62 0.88 -4.88
N ILE A 292 5.73 1.17 -6.18
CA ILE A 292 6.02 0.19 -7.23
C ILE A 292 7.41 0.53 -7.77
N THR A 293 8.39 -0.32 -7.48
CA THR A 293 9.82 -0.05 -7.72
C THR A 293 10.43 -1.14 -8.60
N PRO A 294 10.25 -1.11 -9.93
CA PRO A 294 10.81 -2.12 -10.85
C PRO A 294 12.34 -2.29 -10.77
N ASN A 295 13.07 -1.32 -10.22
CA ASN A 295 14.51 -1.41 -9.95
C ASN A 295 14.86 -2.20 -8.67
N ARG A 296 13.85 -2.52 -7.84
CA ARG A 296 13.95 -3.33 -6.62
C ARG A 296 13.23 -4.66 -6.83
N PRO A 297 13.64 -5.74 -6.15
CA PRO A 297 12.82 -6.93 -6.02
C PRO A 297 11.53 -6.61 -5.26
N MET A 298 10.42 -7.21 -5.70
CA MET A 298 9.10 -7.02 -5.12
C MET A 298 8.42 -8.38 -4.92
N SER A 299 7.56 -8.48 -3.91
CA SER A 299 6.62 -9.59 -3.80
C SER A 299 5.35 -9.30 -4.61
N MET A 300 4.85 -10.34 -5.27
CA MET A 300 3.55 -10.30 -5.96
C MET A 300 2.38 -10.57 -5.03
N GLU A 301 2.65 -10.92 -3.76
CA GLU A 301 1.62 -11.08 -2.73
C GLU A 301 0.93 -9.73 -2.50
N ALA A 302 -0.39 -9.71 -2.63
CA ALA A 302 -1.19 -8.63 -2.05
C ALA A 302 -1.11 -8.71 -0.53
N THR A 303 -1.10 -7.59 0.17
CA THR A 303 -1.04 -7.50 1.64
C THR A 303 -2.41 -7.17 2.23
N SER A 304 -3.12 -6.24 1.62
CA SER A 304 -4.43 -5.76 2.07
C SER A 304 -5.49 -6.86 2.06
N GLY A 305 -6.27 -6.94 3.15
CA GLY A 305 -7.38 -7.89 3.29
C GLY A 305 -6.99 -9.29 3.78
N LYS A 306 -5.71 -9.63 3.81
CA LYS A 306 -5.23 -10.91 4.35
C LYS A 306 -5.23 -10.91 5.88
N ASN A 307 -5.46 -12.07 6.47
CA ASN A 307 -5.44 -12.25 7.92
C ASN A 307 -4.05 -11.92 8.51
N PRO A 308 -3.97 -11.07 9.56
CA PRO A 308 -2.70 -10.59 10.10
C PRO A 308 -2.00 -11.57 11.06
N VAL A 309 -2.62 -12.71 11.40
CA VAL A 309 -2.09 -13.67 12.38
C VAL A 309 -1.11 -14.66 11.75
N ASN A 310 -1.49 -15.25 10.60
CA ASN A 310 -0.70 -16.34 10.01
C ASN A 310 -0.53 -16.24 8.49
N HIS A 311 -1.06 -15.20 7.85
CA HIS A 311 -0.92 -15.06 6.41
C HIS A 311 0.45 -14.48 6.03
N ILE A 312 1.34 -15.34 5.56
CA ILE A 312 2.74 -14.96 5.26
C ILE A 312 2.83 -13.85 4.22
N GLY A 313 2.03 -13.92 3.15
CA GLY A 313 1.98 -12.87 2.13
C GLY A 313 1.79 -11.46 2.70
N LYS A 314 1.08 -11.30 3.83
CA LYS A 314 0.95 -10.02 4.52
C LYS A 314 2.09 -9.78 5.50
N ILE A 315 2.24 -10.68 6.47
CA ILE A 315 3.15 -10.51 7.60
C ILE A 315 4.59 -10.31 7.13
N TYR A 316 5.07 -11.13 6.19
CA TYR A 316 6.46 -11.02 5.74
C TYR A 316 6.72 -9.80 4.86
N ASN A 317 5.72 -9.28 4.14
CA ASN A 317 5.93 -8.04 3.37
C ASN A 317 5.96 -6.80 4.28
N LEU A 318 5.11 -6.77 5.32
CA LEU A 318 5.17 -5.73 6.35
C LEU A 318 6.50 -5.83 7.11
N LEU A 319 6.78 -6.99 7.70
CA LEU A 319 7.96 -7.22 8.53
C LEU A 319 9.28 -7.02 7.76
N SER A 320 9.38 -7.46 6.50
CA SER A 320 10.61 -7.26 5.74
C SER A 320 10.92 -5.78 5.45
N THR A 321 9.90 -4.92 5.39
CA THR A 321 10.09 -3.46 5.26
C THR A 321 10.59 -2.90 6.59
N GLU A 322 9.92 -3.24 7.69
CA GLU A 322 10.31 -2.79 9.04
C GLU A 322 11.72 -3.25 9.43
N ILE A 323 12.06 -4.53 9.17
CA ILE A 323 13.41 -5.05 9.38
C ILE A 323 14.42 -4.22 8.60
N ALA A 324 14.14 -3.90 7.34
CA ALA A 324 15.09 -3.17 6.52
C ALA A 324 15.33 -1.76 7.10
N GLU A 325 14.27 -1.06 7.49
CA GLU A 325 14.32 0.27 8.10
C GLU A 325 15.07 0.24 9.44
N SER A 326 14.66 -0.66 10.34
CA SER A 326 15.26 -0.87 11.66
C SER A 326 16.77 -1.16 11.57
N VAL A 327 17.18 -2.10 10.70
CA VAL A 327 18.60 -2.44 10.53
C VAL A 327 19.41 -1.26 9.97
N VAL A 328 18.86 -0.49 9.03
CA VAL A 328 19.56 0.68 8.46
C VAL A 328 19.69 1.81 9.49
N ASP A 329 18.71 1.97 10.38
CA ASP A 329 18.74 2.96 11.46
C ASP A 329 19.71 2.57 12.59
N GLU A 330 19.88 1.27 12.87
CA GLU A 330 20.71 0.77 13.96
C GLU A 330 22.16 0.48 13.58
N VAL A 331 22.43 0.10 12.32
CA VAL A 331 23.74 -0.36 11.86
C VAL A 331 24.38 0.63 10.89
N ASP A 332 25.42 1.32 11.37
CA ASP A 332 26.19 2.28 10.58
C ASP A 332 26.89 1.61 9.37
N GLY A 333 27.03 2.37 8.28
CA GLY A 333 27.80 1.94 7.11
C GLY A 333 27.03 1.08 6.11
N ILE A 334 25.72 0.92 6.29
CA ILE A 334 24.82 0.35 5.30
C ILE A 334 24.33 1.45 4.35
N ARG A 335 24.58 1.25 3.05
CA ARG A 335 24.13 2.15 1.99
C ARG A 335 22.80 1.71 1.36
N GLN A 336 22.59 0.39 1.29
CA GLN A 336 21.36 -0.21 0.78
C GLN A 336 21.19 -1.60 1.39
N LEU A 337 20.01 -1.89 1.90
CA LEU A 337 19.62 -3.18 2.42
C LEU A 337 18.33 -3.65 1.74
N GLN A 338 18.31 -4.92 1.40
CA GLN A 338 17.12 -5.60 0.90
C GLN A 338 16.92 -6.89 1.70
N ILE A 339 15.72 -7.07 2.22
CA ILE A 339 15.31 -8.23 3.02
C ILE A 339 14.35 -9.08 2.20
N ARG A 340 14.58 -10.40 2.19
CA ARG A 340 13.66 -11.40 1.65
C ARG A 340 13.39 -12.44 2.73
N LEU A 341 12.13 -12.55 3.13
CA LEU A 341 11.69 -13.57 4.06
C LEU A 341 10.91 -14.63 3.28
N LEU A 342 11.30 -15.90 3.38
CA LEU A 342 10.61 -17.03 2.77
C LEU A 342 10.06 -17.93 3.85
N SER A 343 8.75 -18.21 3.83
CA SER A 343 8.15 -19.19 4.75
C SER A 343 8.21 -20.59 4.16
N GLN A 344 7.90 -21.56 5.02
CA GLN A 344 7.44 -22.88 4.60
C GLN A 344 6.15 -23.17 5.37
N ILE A 345 5.09 -23.57 4.66
CA ILE A 345 3.79 -23.89 5.28
C ILE A 345 3.96 -24.86 6.46
N GLY A 346 3.31 -24.54 7.58
CA GLY A 346 3.37 -25.34 8.81
C GLY A 346 4.62 -25.13 9.68
N ARG A 347 5.48 -24.15 9.39
CA ARG A 347 6.54 -23.68 10.30
C ARG A 347 6.10 -22.44 11.08
N PRO A 348 6.65 -22.19 12.28
CA PRO A 348 6.42 -20.95 13.02
C PRO A 348 6.76 -19.72 12.16
N ILE A 349 5.93 -18.68 12.22
CA ILE A 349 6.15 -17.47 11.42
C ILE A 349 7.42 -16.71 11.82
N ASP A 350 7.91 -16.88 13.05
CA ASP A 350 9.18 -16.31 13.51
C ASP A 350 10.41 -17.13 13.06
N GLU A 351 10.22 -18.30 12.46
CA GLU A 351 11.28 -19.16 11.94
C GLU A 351 11.18 -19.30 10.41
N PRO A 352 11.46 -18.22 9.64
CA PRO A 352 11.43 -18.28 8.19
C PRO A 352 12.38 -19.36 7.68
N HIS A 353 11.99 -20.01 6.58
CA HIS A 353 12.84 -20.99 5.90
C HIS A 353 14.17 -20.34 5.48
N VAL A 354 14.15 -19.06 5.13
CA VAL A 354 15.34 -18.19 5.10
C VAL A 354 14.93 -16.73 5.31
N ALA A 355 15.72 -16.00 6.10
CA ALA A 355 15.75 -14.54 6.14
C ALA A 355 17.03 -14.07 5.42
N ASP A 356 16.89 -13.66 4.16
CA ASP A 356 18.02 -13.26 3.32
C ASP A 356 18.16 -11.73 3.28
N ALA A 357 19.31 -11.26 3.74
CA ALA A 357 19.72 -9.87 3.74
C ALA A 357 20.78 -9.63 2.66
N SER A 358 20.41 -8.92 1.61
CA SER A 358 21.31 -8.49 0.55
C SER A 358 21.75 -7.05 0.81
N VAL A 359 23.03 -6.85 1.16
CA VAL A 359 23.56 -5.56 1.63
C VAL A 359 24.57 -4.94 0.67
N VAL A 360 24.48 -3.63 0.47
CA VAL A 360 25.54 -2.77 -0.06
C VAL A 360 25.99 -1.84 1.05
N THR A 361 27.29 -1.83 1.33
CA THR A 361 27.90 -0.99 2.35
C THR A 361 28.47 0.30 1.76
N GLU A 362 28.70 1.28 2.62
CA GLU A 362 29.43 2.50 2.30
C GLU A 362 30.88 2.22 1.84
N GLU A 363 31.48 3.18 1.13
CA GLU A 363 32.86 3.05 0.69
C GLU A 363 33.80 2.90 1.89
N GLY A 364 34.58 1.82 1.90
CA GLY A 364 35.54 1.52 2.98
C GLY A 364 34.99 0.61 4.09
N VAL A 365 33.70 0.28 4.09
CA VAL A 365 33.10 -0.67 5.03
C VAL A 365 32.96 -2.03 4.35
N ALA A 366 33.51 -3.08 4.98
CA ALA A 366 33.37 -4.45 4.47
C ALA A 366 32.17 -5.15 5.13
N VAL A 367 31.40 -5.94 4.36
CA VAL A 367 30.25 -6.68 4.89
C VAL A 367 30.57 -7.49 6.17
N PRO A 368 31.70 -8.21 6.29
CA PRO A 368 32.03 -8.94 7.52
C PRO A 368 32.21 -8.07 8.78
N GLU A 369 32.36 -6.74 8.63
CA GLU A 369 32.46 -5.81 9.74
C GLU A 369 31.10 -5.48 10.36
N VAL A 370 30.02 -5.54 9.57
CA VAL A 370 28.64 -5.22 9.99
C VAL A 370 27.72 -6.44 10.01
N GLU A 371 28.18 -7.58 9.48
CA GLU A 371 27.39 -8.82 9.33
C GLU A 371 26.74 -9.27 10.63
N HIS A 372 27.49 -9.28 11.75
CA HIS A 372 26.95 -9.73 13.02
C HIS A 372 25.87 -8.80 13.60
N GLU A 373 26.02 -7.49 13.39
CA GLU A 373 25.05 -6.49 13.85
C GLU A 373 23.76 -6.59 13.03
N ILE A 374 23.88 -6.76 11.71
CA ILE A 374 22.74 -7.04 10.82
C ILE A 374 22.02 -8.32 11.22
N GLU A 375 22.75 -9.43 11.47
CA GLU A 375 22.14 -10.69 11.90
C GLU A 375 21.37 -10.55 13.21
N ALA A 376 21.93 -9.81 14.18
CA ALA A 376 21.31 -9.59 15.48
C ALA A 376 20.01 -8.78 15.38
N ALA A 377 20.03 -7.66 14.63
CA ALA A 377 18.86 -6.81 14.43
C ALA A 377 17.73 -7.56 13.69
N ILE A 378 18.06 -8.35 12.66
CA ILE A 378 17.06 -9.20 11.98
C ILE A 378 16.47 -10.25 12.94
N ASP A 379 17.27 -10.87 13.80
CA ASP A 379 16.79 -11.88 14.76
C ASP A 379 15.86 -11.28 15.82
N GLU A 380 16.12 -10.05 16.25
CA GLU A 380 15.29 -9.30 17.20
C GLU A 380 13.90 -9.01 16.63
N GLU A 381 13.83 -8.45 15.42
CA GLU A 381 12.58 -8.18 14.71
C GLU A 381 11.77 -9.46 14.43
N LEU A 382 12.44 -10.55 14.03
CA LEU A 382 11.79 -11.85 13.85
C LEU A 382 11.22 -12.39 15.17
N ALA A 383 11.89 -12.15 16.30
CA ALA A 383 11.37 -12.53 17.61
C ALA A 383 10.11 -11.75 18.01
N ALA A 384 9.94 -10.53 17.49
CA ALA A 384 8.78 -9.67 17.74
C ALA A 384 7.67 -9.80 16.67
N VAL A 385 7.76 -10.77 15.74
CA VAL A 385 6.83 -10.89 14.60
C VAL A 385 5.34 -10.91 14.98
N THR A 386 4.99 -11.41 16.18
CA THR A 386 3.60 -11.43 16.64
C THR A 386 3.01 -10.04 16.87
N ASP A 387 3.85 -9.05 17.13
CA ASP A 387 3.42 -7.66 17.37
C ASP A 387 2.82 -7.04 16.10
N VAL A 388 3.24 -7.51 14.91
CA VAL A 388 2.65 -7.13 13.61
C VAL A 388 1.13 -7.36 13.61
N THR A 389 0.64 -8.41 14.27
CA THR A 389 -0.80 -8.72 14.30
C THR A 389 -1.59 -7.58 14.92
N GLN A 390 -1.21 -7.16 16.13
CA GLN A 390 -1.94 -6.14 16.86
C GLN A 390 -1.79 -4.77 16.18
N ARG A 391 -0.57 -4.44 15.73
CA ARG A 391 -0.29 -3.17 15.03
C ARG A 391 -1.07 -3.02 13.73
N VAL A 392 -1.27 -4.10 12.97
CA VAL A 392 -2.17 -4.09 11.79
C VAL A 392 -3.61 -3.83 12.20
N ILE A 393 -4.13 -4.53 13.22
CA ILE A 393 -5.52 -4.38 13.68
C ILE A 393 -5.77 -2.93 14.13
N ASP A 394 -4.83 -2.36 14.88
CA ASP A 394 -4.87 -0.98 15.35
C ASP A 394 -4.65 0.06 14.24
N GLY A 395 -4.19 -0.37 13.06
CA GLY A 395 -3.98 0.50 11.90
C GLY A 395 -2.68 1.28 11.93
N GLU A 396 -1.70 0.81 12.69
CA GLU A 396 -0.39 1.43 12.83
C GLU A 396 0.55 1.11 11.66
N LEU A 397 0.23 0.06 10.88
CA LEU A 397 1.01 -0.40 9.73
C LEU A 397 0.25 -0.16 8.43
N SER A 398 0.87 0.54 7.47
CA SER A 398 0.35 0.63 6.09
C SER A 398 0.54 -0.69 5.38
N THR A 399 -0.43 -1.09 4.56
CA THR A 399 -0.32 -2.30 3.72
C THR A 399 -0.01 -1.99 2.26
N PHE A 400 -0.10 -0.73 1.82
CA PHE A 400 0.11 -0.29 0.44
C PHE A 400 0.51 1.19 0.36
#